data_AF-A0A2C9XW94-F1
#
_entry.id   AF-A0A2C9XW94-F1
#
_cell.length_a   1.000
_cell.length_b   1.000
_cell.length_c   1.000
_cell.angle_alpha   90.00
_cell.angle_beta   90.00
_cell.angle_gamma   90.00
#
_symmetry.space_group_name_H-M   'P 1'
#
loop_
_entity.id
_entity.type
_entity.pdbx_description
1 polymer ?
#
loop_
_entity_poly.entity_id
_entity_poly.type
_entity_poly.pdbx_seq_one_letter_code
_entity_poly.pdbx_strand_id
1 'polypeptide(L)'
;MTHISDSRVSFIVTGPDAPNFLSKGCGIDLYSTSFEPGKVVTTRFAGLPAMLMRRSGDVYVIYFDVASAGYVLDWMLDAVDEFRA
;
A
#
# COMPACT_ATOMS: atom_id res chain seq x y z
N MET A 1 20.60 1.80 17.54
CA MET A 1 19.66 1.25 16.53
C MET A 1 18.33 1.08 17.25
N THR A 2 17.37 1.96 17.00
CA THR A 2 16.08 1.91 17.71
C THR A 2 15.19 0.89 17.00
N HIS A 3 14.69 -0.10 17.73
CA HIS A 3 13.69 -1.04 17.21
C HIS A 3 12.34 -0.31 17.12
N ILE A 4 11.87 -0.07 15.90
CA ILE A 4 10.57 0.57 15.60
C ILE A 4 9.57 -0.50 15.16
N SER A 5 9.50 -1.62 15.88
CA SER A 5 8.54 -2.70 15.55
C SER A 5 7.11 -2.35 15.96
N ASP A 6 6.94 -1.47 16.95
CA ASP A 6 5.65 -1.16 17.56
C ASP A 6 5.00 0.12 16.99
N SER A 7 5.69 0.85 16.11
CA SER A 7 5.18 2.13 15.57
C SER A 7 4.66 2.02 14.14
N ARG A 8 4.71 0.84 13.53
CA ARG A 8 4.28 0.65 12.13
C ARG A 8 3.32 -0.51 12.00
N VAL A 9 2.33 -0.31 11.14
CA VAL A 9 1.43 -1.36 10.65
C VAL A 9 1.73 -1.60 9.17
N SER A 10 1.54 -2.83 8.71
CA SER A 10 1.63 -3.17 7.29
C SER A 10 0.35 -3.84 6.80
N PHE A 11 -0.03 -3.50 5.58
CA PHE A 11 -1.10 -4.17 4.85
C PHE A 11 -0.49 -4.85 3.62
N ILE A 12 -0.94 -6.07 3.34
CA ILE A 12 -0.53 -6.83 2.17
C ILE A 12 -1.68 -6.80 1.18
N VAL A 13 -1.41 -6.30 -0.03
CA VAL A 13 -2.37 -6.28 -1.13
C VAL A 13 -1.89 -7.25 -2.20
N THR A 14 -2.75 -8.18 -2.59
CA THR A 14 -2.43 -9.22 -3.57
C THR A 14 -3.49 -9.32 -4.66
N GLY A 15 -3.09 -9.82 -5.82
CA GLY A 15 -3.99 -10.11 -6.94
C GLY A 15 -3.76 -9.20 -8.15
N PRO A 16 -4.37 -9.53 -9.31
CA PRO A 16 -4.13 -8.82 -10.57
C PRO A 16 -4.54 -7.34 -10.52
N ASP A 17 -5.55 -7.00 -9.69
CA ASP A 17 -6.03 -5.63 -9.50
C ASP A 17 -5.29 -4.86 -8.40
N ALA A 18 -4.29 -5.46 -7.74
CA ALA A 18 -3.53 -4.78 -6.71
C ALA A 18 -2.87 -3.45 -7.17
N PRO A 19 -2.29 -3.36 -8.38
CA PRO A 19 -1.80 -2.08 -8.92
C PRO A 19 -2.92 -1.04 -9.04
N ASN A 20 -4.08 -1.43 -9.60
CA ASN A 20 -5.22 -0.54 -9.80
C ASN A 20 -5.77 -0.02 -8.46
N PHE A 21 -5.93 -0.92 -7.48
CA PHE A 21 -6.37 -0.55 -6.14
C PHE A 21 -5.40 0.43 -5.48
N LEU A 22 -4.09 0.14 -5.53
CA LEU A 22 -3.09 0.98 -4.88
C LEU A 22 -2.94 2.36 -5.54
N SER A 23 -3.08 2.43 -6.87
CA SER A 23 -3.05 3.69 -7.62
C SER A 23 -4.24 4.62 -7.32
N LYS A 24 -5.33 4.13 -6.70
CA LYS A 24 -6.39 5.02 -6.17
C LYS A 24 -5.89 5.82 -4.96
N GLY A 25 -5.08 5.20 -4.13
CA GLY A 25 -4.61 5.79 -2.88
C GLY A 25 -3.35 6.64 -3.07
N CYS A 26 -2.52 6.33 -4.06
CA CYS A 26 -1.26 7.05 -4.33
C CYS A 26 -1.09 7.41 -5.82
N GLY A 27 -0.42 8.52 -6.09
CA GLY A 27 -0.14 8.97 -7.47
C GLY A 27 1.02 8.24 -8.15
N ILE A 28 1.34 7.00 -7.74
CA ILE A 28 2.45 6.23 -8.31
C ILE A 28 1.93 5.31 -9.40
N ASP A 29 2.67 5.27 -10.51
CA ASP A 29 2.49 4.26 -11.54
C ASP A 29 3.05 2.91 -11.04
N LEU A 30 2.14 2.00 -10.69
CA LEU A 30 2.45 0.68 -10.17
C LEU A 30 2.41 -0.41 -11.24
N TYR A 31 2.29 -0.01 -12.51
CA TYR A 31 2.33 -0.95 -13.61
C TYR A 31 3.69 -1.66 -13.69
N SER A 32 3.67 -2.90 -14.18
CA SER A 32 4.78 -3.84 -14.00
C SER A 32 6.13 -3.36 -14.52
N THR A 33 6.12 -2.50 -15.54
CA THR A 33 7.29 -1.89 -16.18
C THR A 33 7.90 -0.73 -15.41
N SER A 34 7.12 -0.05 -14.58
CA SER A 34 7.54 1.15 -13.84
C SER A 34 7.96 0.84 -12.40
N PHE A 35 7.37 -0.20 -11.80
CA PHE A 35 7.61 -0.59 -10.41
C PHE A 35 7.94 -2.08 -10.28
N GLU A 36 9.19 -2.44 -10.53
CA GLU A 36 9.66 -3.84 -10.51
C GLU A 36 9.64 -4.49 -9.10
N PRO A 37 9.56 -5.83 -9.00
CA PRO A 37 9.72 -6.53 -7.73
C PRO A 37 11.02 -6.16 -6.99
N GLY A 38 10.93 -5.99 -5.68
CA GLY A 38 12.01 -5.51 -4.81
C GLY A 38 12.11 -3.98 -4.72
N LYS A 39 11.40 -3.23 -5.56
CA LYS A 39 11.35 -1.76 -5.45
C LYS A 39 10.56 -1.33 -4.22
N VAL A 40 11.06 -0.26 -3.62
CA VAL A 40 10.44 0.39 -2.47
C VAL A 40 10.44 1.89 -2.71
N VAL A 41 9.32 2.53 -2.38
CA VAL A 41 9.12 3.96 -2.54
C VAL A 41 8.40 4.53 -1.33
N THR A 42 8.77 5.74 -0.93
CA THR A 42 7.99 6.51 0.04
C THR A 42 7.02 7.39 -0.73
N THR A 43 5.74 7.31 -0.38
CA THR A 43 4.65 7.97 -1.08
C THR A 43 3.63 8.53 -0.10
N ARG A 44 2.59 9.16 -0.64
CA ARG A 44 1.37 9.45 0.12
C ARG A 44 0.28 8.50 -0.34
N PHE A 45 -0.38 7.84 0.60
CA PHE A 45 -1.52 6.97 0.36
C PHE A 45 -2.71 7.45 1.18
N ALA A 46 -3.87 7.67 0.54
CA ALA A 46 -5.06 8.24 1.19
C ALA A 46 -4.76 9.55 1.95
N GLY A 47 -3.82 10.34 1.42
CA GLY A 47 -3.37 11.59 2.04
C GLY A 47 -2.36 11.42 3.18
N LEU A 48 -1.97 10.20 3.55
CA LEU A 48 -1.03 9.92 4.65
C LEU A 48 0.35 9.46 4.15
N PRO A 49 1.45 9.74 4.89
CA PRO A 49 2.76 9.18 4.58
C PRO A 49 2.74 7.65 4.63
N ALA A 50 3.25 7.02 3.58
CA ALA A 50 3.30 5.57 3.45
C ALA A 50 4.60 5.12 2.77
N MET A 51 5.04 3.90 3.07
CA MET A 51 6.13 3.24 2.35
C MET A 51 5.55 2.05 1.61
N LEU A 52 5.69 2.02 0.30
CA LEU A 52 5.15 0.98 -0.57
C LEU A 52 6.28 0.14 -1.15
N MET A 53 6.18 -1.18 -1.01
CA MET A 53 7.12 -2.16 -1.52
C MET A 53 6.38 -3.13 -2.44
N ARG A 54 6.93 -3.42 -3.62
CA ARG A 54 6.50 -4.58 -4.40
C ARG A 54 7.36 -5.76 -3.99
N ARG A 55 6.79 -6.73 -3.29
CA ARG A 55 7.54 -7.88 -2.78
C ARG A 55 7.89 -8.87 -3.89
N SER A 56 6.91 -9.23 -4.71
CA SER A 56 7.04 -10.23 -5.78
C SER A 56 5.78 -10.26 -6.63
N GLY A 57 5.86 -10.41 -7.96
CA GLY A 57 4.66 -10.50 -8.80
C GLY A 57 3.65 -9.40 -8.47
N ASP A 58 2.41 -9.77 -8.16
CA ASP A 58 1.36 -8.83 -7.73
C ASP A 58 1.17 -8.82 -6.21
N VAL A 59 2.25 -8.96 -5.46
CA VAL A 59 2.28 -8.86 -3.99
C VAL A 59 2.91 -7.54 -3.60
N TYR A 60 2.10 -6.67 -3.00
CA TYR A 60 2.50 -5.36 -2.53
C TYR A 60 2.36 -5.29 -1.01
N VAL A 61 3.30 -4.62 -0.37
CA VAL A 61 3.28 -4.36 1.07
C VAL A 61 3.34 -2.85 1.26
N ILE A 62 2.35 -2.31 1.95
CA ILE A 62 2.30 -0.89 2.27
C ILE A 62 2.38 -0.71 3.79
N TYR A 63 3.28 0.17 4.22
CA TYR A 63 3.55 0.44 5.62
C TYR A 63 3.08 1.84 6.00
N PHE A 64 2.45 1.94 7.16
CA PHE A 64 1.97 3.18 7.76
C PHE A 64 2.44 3.31 9.19
N ASP A 65 2.29 4.50 9.76
CA ASP A 65 2.34 4.70 11.20
C ASP A 65 1.15 3.99 11.86
N VAL A 66 1.39 3.29 12.97
CA VAL A 66 0.36 2.53 13.69
C VAL A 66 -0.81 3.41 14.15
N ALA A 67 -0.56 4.69 14.45
CA ALA A 67 -1.61 5.63 14.86
C ALA A 67 -2.63 5.90 13.73
N SER A 68 -2.24 5.63 12.48
CA SER A 68 -3.11 5.81 11.30
C SER A 68 -3.86 4.54 10.91
N ALA A 69 -3.63 3.41 11.59
CA ALA A 69 -4.09 2.10 11.15
C ALA A 69 -5.62 2.03 10.93
N GLY A 70 -6.41 2.58 11.86
CA GLY A 70 -7.87 2.59 11.76
C GLY A 70 -8.38 3.35 10.54
N TYR A 71 -7.94 4.60 10.38
CA TYR A 71 -8.31 5.43 9.22
C TYR A 71 -7.93 4.77 7.89
N VAL A 72 -6.71 4.21 7.80
CA VAL A 72 -6.25 3.54 6.58
C VAL A 72 -7.09 2.30 6.29
N LEU A 73 -7.45 1.52 7.30
CA LEU A 73 -8.28 0.34 7.14
C LEU A 73 -9.67 0.71 6.63
N ASP A 74 -10.32 1.72 7.22
CA ASP A 74 -11.63 2.21 6.78
C ASP A 74 -11.58 2.68 5.33
N TRP A 75 -10.57 3.48 4.97
CA TRP A 75 -10.36 3.93 3.60
C TRP A 75 -10.19 2.75 2.62
N MET A 76 -9.41 1.74 3.00
CA MET A 76 -9.17 0.55 2.17
C MET A 76 -10.46 -0.26 1.97
N LEU A 77 -11.27 -0.42 3.01
CA LEU A 77 -12.54 -1.15 2.93
C LEU A 77 -13.52 -0.46 1.99
N ASP A 78 -13.63 0.87 2.08
CA ASP A 78 -14.46 1.66 1.17
C ASP A 78 -13.98 1.55 -0.28
N ALA A 79 -12.66 1.62 -0.51
CA ALA A 79 -12.07 1.56 -1.86
C ALA A 79 -12.16 0.16 -2.51
N VAL A 80 -12.25 -0.91 -1.71
CA VAL A 80 -12.40 -2.30 -2.20
C VAL A 80 -13.81 -2.55 -2.73
N ASP A 81 -14.83 -1.83 -2.28
CA ASP A 81 -16.23 -2.10 -2.67
C ASP A 81 -16.42 -1.99 -4.20
N GLU A 82 -15.66 -1.12 -4.86
CA GLU A 82 -15.65 -0.99 -6.32
C GLU A 82 -15.08 -2.21 -7.08
N PHE A 83 -14.34 -3.10 -6.41
CA PHE A 83 -13.75 -4.31 -7.00
C PHE A 83 -14.57 -5.58 -6.70
N ARG A 84 -15.68 -5.45 -5.97
CA ARG A 84 -16.57 -6.57 -5.63
C ARG A 84 -17.67 -6.83 -6.67
N ALA A 85 -17.73 -6.03 -7.74
CA ALA A 85 -18.75 -6.08 -8.78
C ALA A 85 -18.50 -7.18 -9.84
#